data_AF-A0A497V4A3-F1
#
_entry.id   AF-A0A497V4A3-F1
#
_cell.length_a   1.000
_cell.length_b   1.000
_cell.length_c   1.000
_cell.angle_alpha   90.00
_cell.angle_beta   90.00
_cell.angle_gamma   90.00
#
_symmetry.space_group_name_H-M   'P 1'
#
loop_
_entity.id
_entity.type
_entity.pdbx_description
1 polymer ?
#
loop_
_entity_poly.entity_id
_entity_poly.type
_entity_poly.pdbx_seq_one_letter_code
_entity_poly.pdbx_strand_id
1 'polypeptide(L)'
;MYIKEINDKKDNSVKPYSKTIQEVLSKNNSPQNNDSSAIYTYKHLAGAYFSEGKYEDAQKYNELFIAWAKKSKNLEGLNSAYDLRYKISEKLNDIARSQKELKEYVQLKDTISDIDKKNIQVSYKNVIKTKDENLKSETHTKNILFFWIIIIIALFVGSLFFFKNFMKKKHKEKVIVISKKESEINILQSKINTAFEEVTLLAKTNSPNFFIRFQEVYPEFTKILQEINPGLRTSELTLCAYTFLGFNTKDIADYTFKSVNTIRNRKYSLRKKMNIPTEENMGLWFRKLMNENSI
;
A
#
# COMPACT_ATOMS: atom_id res chain seq x y z
N MET A 1 -0.90 38.43 39.80
CA MET A 1 -0.94 39.92 39.77
C MET A 1 -2.27 40.47 40.26
N TYR A 2 -3.42 39.89 39.88
CA TYR A 2 -4.77 40.35 40.27
C TYR A 2 -5.17 40.15 41.76
N ILE A 3 -4.49 39.26 42.49
CA ILE A 3 -4.82 38.96 43.91
C ILE A 3 -4.10 39.94 44.87
N LYS A 4 -3.03 40.62 44.41
CA LYS A 4 -2.25 41.55 45.24
C LYS A 4 -2.89 42.94 45.31
N GLU A 5 -3.61 43.36 44.27
CA GLU A 5 -4.34 44.64 44.21
C GLU A 5 -5.60 44.69 45.08
N ILE A 6 -6.16 43.54 45.46
CA ILE A 6 -7.38 43.47 46.28
C ILE A 6 -7.07 43.65 47.78
N ASN A 7 -5.86 43.28 48.23
CA ASN A 7 -5.48 43.38 49.63
C ASN A 7 -4.95 44.76 50.06
N ASP A 8 -4.50 45.60 49.12
CA ASP A 8 -3.90 46.92 49.43
C ASP A 8 -4.91 48.07 49.50
N LYS A 9 -6.22 47.82 49.38
CA LYS A 9 -7.27 48.83 49.53
C LYS A 9 -8.19 48.55 50.72
N LYS A 10 -7.58 48.45 51.90
CA LYS A 10 -8.25 48.86 53.14
C LYS A 10 -8.27 50.39 53.22
N ASP A 11 -9.10 51.06 52.41
CA ASP A 11 -9.69 52.33 52.83
C ASP A 11 -10.83 52.80 51.91
N ASN A 12 -11.93 53.16 52.55
CA ASN A 12 -12.98 54.08 52.14
C ASN A 12 -13.71 53.94 50.79
N SER A 13 -15.00 53.66 50.94
CA SER A 13 -16.13 54.18 50.15
C SER A 13 -16.37 53.53 48.78
N VAL A 14 -17.43 52.71 48.75
CA VAL A 14 -18.54 52.76 47.78
C VAL A 14 -18.35 53.71 46.57
N LYS A 15 -17.38 53.47 45.69
CA LYS A 15 -17.17 54.29 44.48
C LYS A 15 -17.26 53.55 43.13
N PRO A 16 -16.91 52.26 42.97
CA PRO A 16 -17.18 51.57 41.70
C PRO A 16 -18.65 51.23 41.52
N TYR A 17 -19.39 51.10 42.64
CA TYR A 17 -20.77 50.63 42.65
C TYR A 17 -21.80 51.75 42.47
N SER A 18 -21.42 53.03 42.60
CA SER A 18 -22.38 54.13 42.65
C SER A 18 -23.20 54.25 41.36
N LYS A 19 -22.60 54.04 40.18
CA LYS A 19 -23.30 54.14 38.89
C LYS A 19 -24.32 53.00 38.70
N THR A 20 -23.92 51.75 38.91
CA THR A 20 -24.83 50.59 38.82
C THR A 20 -25.92 50.62 39.89
N ILE A 21 -25.58 51.05 41.12
CA ILE A 21 -26.55 51.29 42.19
C ILE A 21 -27.54 52.38 41.77
N GLN A 22 -27.07 53.53 41.25
CA GLN A 22 -27.93 54.63 40.77
C GLN A 22 -28.82 54.20 39.60
N GLU A 23 -28.30 53.41 38.66
CA GLU A 23 -29.07 52.87 37.52
C GLU A 23 -30.17 51.89 37.98
N VAL A 24 -29.87 50.99 38.92
CA VAL A 24 -30.87 50.06 39.47
C VAL A 24 -31.91 50.79 40.34
N LEU A 25 -31.49 51.78 41.14
CA LEU A 25 -32.40 52.59 41.97
C LEU A 25 -33.29 53.55 41.16
N SER A 26 -32.84 54.02 40.00
CA SER A 26 -33.62 54.88 39.10
C SER A 26 -34.65 54.11 38.27
N LYS A 27 -34.42 52.82 38.01
CA LYS A 27 -35.40 51.89 37.40
C LYS A 27 -36.41 51.40 38.44
N ASN A 28 -37.18 52.34 38.99
CA ASN A 28 -38.34 52.18 39.88
C ASN A 28 -38.72 50.73 40.29
N ASN A 29 -37.95 50.13 41.21
CA ASN A 29 -38.15 48.96 42.10
C ASN A 29 -38.96 47.72 41.64
N SER A 30 -39.45 47.67 40.41
CA SER A 30 -40.35 46.63 39.93
C SER A 30 -39.54 45.55 39.23
N PRO A 31 -39.56 44.30 39.73
CA PRO A 31 -38.89 43.19 39.08
C PRO A 31 -39.64 42.87 37.78
N GLN A 32 -39.32 43.56 36.68
CA GLN A 32 -39.93 43.37 35.36
C GLN A 32 -39.06 42.52 34.42
N ASN A 33 -37.72 42.56 34.52
CA ASN A 33 -36.79 41.76 33.70
C ASN A 33 -35.85 40.87 34.52
N ASN A 34 -35.19 39.89 33.89
CA ASN A 34 -34.26 38.94 34.53
C ASN A 34 -32.86 39.61 34.70
N ASP A 35 -32.80 40.68 35.48
CA ASP A 35 -31.64 41.56 35.56
C ASP A 35 -30.65 41.10 36.66
N SER A 36 -29.60 40.39 36.26
CA SER A 36 -28.51 39.97 37.15
C SER A 36 -27.83 41.14 37.87
N SER A 37 -27.88 42.35 37.30
CA SER A 37 -27.31 43.54 37.93
C SER A 37 -28.10 43.97 39.17
N ALA A 38 -29.42 43.79 39.18
CA ALA A 38 -30.27 44.09 40.33
C ALA A 38 -30.01 43.12 41.50
N ILE A 39 -29.89 41.82 41.23
CA ILE A 39 -29.56 40.78 42.23
C ILE A 39 -28.25 41.11 42.93
N TYR A 40 -27.21 41.38 42.14
CA TYR A 40 -25.88 41.69 42.66
C TYR A 40 -25.88 43.02 43.44
N THR A 41 -26.56 44.04 42.92
CA THR A 41 -26.70 45.34 43.57
C THR A 41 -27.36 45.25 44.94
N TYR A 42 -28.53 44.60 45.03
CA TYR A 42 -29.24 44.47 46.31
C TYR A 42 -28.50 43.56 47.30
N LYS A 43 -27.83 42.50 46.83
CA LYS A 43 -26.95 41.68 47.67
C LYS A 43 -25.85 42.52 48.33
N HIS A 44 -25.17 43.37 47.55
CA HIS A 44 -24.10 44.22 48.05
C HIS A 44 -24.60 45.32 48.98
N LEU A 45 -25.74 45.96 48.65
CA LEU A 45 -26.35 46.96 49.53
C LEU A 45 -26.76 46.35 50.88
N ALA A 46 -27.47 45.22 50.86
CA ALA A 46 -27.89 44.54 52.08
C ALA A 46 -26.70 44.15 52.97
N GLY A 47 -25.63 43.60 52.39
CA GLY A 47 -24.41 43.24 53.11
C GLY A 47 -23.64 44.45 53.65
N ALA A 48 -23.61 45.56 52.91
CA ALA A 48 -22.97 46.80 53.35
C ALA A 48 -23.69 47.41 54.56
N TYR A 49 -25.01 47.59 54.48
CA TYR A 49 -25.82 48.10 55.60
C TYR A 49 -25.76 47.18 56.83
N PHE A 50 -25.73 45.87 56.62
CA PHE A 50 -25.56 44.90 57.71
C PHE A 50 -24.21 45.08 58.42
N SER A 51 -23.15 45.32 57.66
CA SER A 51 -21.79 45.54 58.20
C SER A 51 -21.66 46.88 58.93
N GLU A 52 -22.43 47.89 58.52
CA GLU A 52 -22.52 49.19 59.20
C GLU A 52 -23.40 49.18 60.46
N GLY A 53 -24.05 48.05 60.78
CA GLY A 53 -24.96 47.94 61.92
C GLY A 53 -26.35 48.55 61.70
N LYS A 54 -26.67 48.96 60.47
CA LYS A 54 -27.98 49.48 60.06
C LYS A 54 -28.89 48.34 59.63
N TYR A 55 -29.40 47.59 60.60
CA TYR A 55 -30.07 46.31 60.35
C TYR A 55 -31.42 46.44 59.67
N GLU A 56 -32.17 47.53 59.90
CA GLU A 56 -33.45 47.82 59.25
C GLU A 56 -33.28 48.09 57.75
N ASP A 57 -32.27 48.88 57.39
CA ASP A 57 -31.91 49.12 55.99
C ASP A 57 -31.41 47.85 55.32
N ALA A 58 -30.57 47.08 56.02
CA ALA A 58 -30.12 45.77 55.56
C ALA A 58 -31.30 44.83 55.27
N GLN A 59 -32.31 44.82 56.15
CA GLN A 59 -33.54 44.04 55.98
C GLN A 59 -34.28 44.44 54.71
N LYS A 60 -34.50 45.74 54.51
CA LYS A 60 -35.19 46.28 53.33
C LYS A 60 -34.51 45.86 52.03
N TYR A 61 -33.20 46.02 51.94
CA TYR A 61 -32.45 45.64 50.72
C TYR A 61 -32.34 44.12 50.56
N ASN A 62 -32.31 43.35 51.65
CA ASN A 62 -32.31 41.90 51.58
C ASN A 62 -33.65 41.34 51.07
N GLU A 63 -34.79 41.93 51.43
CA GLU A 63 -36.09 41.54 50.87
C GLU A 63 -36.17 41.79 49.36
N LEU A 64 -35.59 42.90 48.88
CA LEU A 64 -35.44 43.14 47.44
C LEU A 64 -34.55 42.07 46.80
N PHE A 65 -33.40 41.74 47.40
CA PHE A 65 -32.52 40.67 46.92
C PHE A 65 -33.26 39.32 46.82
N ILE A 66 -34.05 38.94 47.83
CA ILE A 66 -34.88 37.72 47.83
C ILE A 66 -35.88 37.73 46.67
N ALA A 67 -36.61 38.83 46.48
CA ALA A 67 -37.61 38.95 45.42
C ALA A 67 -36.99 38.74 44.02
N TRP A 68 -35.84 39.35 43.79
CA TRP A 68 -35.10 39.21 42.54
C TRP A 68 -34.49 37.80 42.38
N ALA A 69 -33.90 37.24 43.43
CA ALA A 69 -33.34 35.88 43.39
C ALA A 69 -34.41 34.80 43.11
N LYS A 70 -35.61 34.93 43.72
CA LYS A 70 -36.76 34.06 43.42
C LYS A 70 -37.20 34.17 41.97
N LYS A 71 -37.37 35.40 41.47
CA LYS A 71 -37.81 35.63 40.08
C LYS A 71 -36.84 35.03 39.07
N SER A 72 -35.54 35.17 39.31
CA SER A 72 -34.48 34.64 38.45
C SER A 72 -34.19 33.15 38.65
N LYS A 73 -34.93 32.47 39.55
CA LYS A 73 -34.69 31.07 39.93
C LYS A 73 -33.23 30.81 40.34
N ASN A 74 -32.57 31.83 40.90
CA ASN A 74 -31.18 31.76 41.33
C ASN A 74 -31.15 31.17 42.76
N LEU A 75 -31.08 29.84 42.86
CA LEU A 75 -31.10 29.13 44.13
C LEU A 75 -29.92 29.50 45.04
N GLU A 76 -28.71 29.67 44.49
CA GLU A 76 -27.53 30.09 45.27
C GLU A 76 -27.66 31.52 45.80
N GLY A 77 -28.18 32.42 44.96
CA GLY A 77 -28.50 33.79 45.36
C GLY A 77 -29.55 33.80 46.47
N LEU A 78 -30.60 33.01 46.33
CA LEU A 78 -31.67 32.88 47.33
C LEU A 78 -31.14 32.30 48.65
N ASN A 79 -30.25 31.30 48.59
CA ASN A 79 -29.59 30.73 49.75
C ASN A 79 -28.74 31.78 50.49
N SER A 80 -27.99 32.59 49.74
CA SER A 80 -27.20 33.70 50.30
C SER A 80 -28.11 34.77 50.94
N ALA A 81 -29.27 35.04 50.33
CA ALA A 81 -30.22 36.03 50.83
C ALA A 81 -30.90 35.57 52.12
N TYR A 82 -31.27 34.29 52.21
CA TYR A 82 -31.82 33.71 53.43
C TYR A 82 -30.80 33.59 54.55
N ASP A 83 -29.53 33.32 54.25
CA ASP A 83 -28.44 33.39 55.23
C ASP A 83 -28.31 34.79 55.84
N LEU A 84 -28.33 35.83 55.01
CA LEU A 84 -28.29 37.21 55.49
C LEU A 84 -29.57 37.59 56.26
N ARG A 85 -30.73 37.09 55.84
CA ARG A 85 -32.01 37.40 56.48
C ARG A 85 -32.06 36.94 57.94
N TYR A 86 -31.69 35.67 58.21
CA TYR A 86 -31.70 35.18 59.60
C TYR A 86 -30.70 35.95 60.46
N LYS A 87 -29.52 36.28 59.93
CA LYS A 87 -28.50 37.08 60.65
C LYS A 87 -29.02 38.47 61.00
N ILE A 88 -29.76 39.11 60.08
CA ILE A 88 -30.42 40.39 60.34
C ILE A 88 -31.45 40.23 61.47
N SER A 89 -32.30 39.21 61.42
CA SER A 89 -33.31 38.95 62.45
C SER A 89 -32.71 38.63 63.83
N GLU A 90 -31.57 37.93 63.88
CA GLU A 90 -30.80 37.75 65.13
C GLU A 90 -30.32 39.08 65.70
N LYS A 91 -29.80 39.98 64.85
CA LYS A 91 -29.31 41.30 65.29
C LYS A 91 -30.42 42.24 65.73
N LEU A 92 -31.62 42.08 65.19
CA LEU A 92 -32.83 42.81 65.59
C LEU A 92 -33.50 42.21 66.86
N ASN A 93 -32.90 41.19 67.50
CA ASN A 93 -33.43 40.50 68.68
C ASN A 93 -34.83 39.87 68.52
N ASP A 94 -35.27 39.58 67.29
CA ASP A 94 -36.50 38.82 67.02
C ASP A 94 -36.18 37.32 66.90
N ILE A 95 -36.11 36.66 68.06
CA ILE A 95 -35.70 35.25 68.17
C ILE A 95 -36.67 34.32 67.42
N ALA A 96 -37.98 34.57 67.49
CA ALA A 96 -38.98 33.74 66.83
C ALA A 96 -38.86 33.82 65.30
N ARG A 97 -38.64 35.02 64.78
CA ARG A 97 -38.39 35.24 63.34
C ARG A 97 -37.07 34.62 62.89
N SER A 98 -36.01 34.81 63.65
CA SER A 98 -34.69 34.24 63.38
C SER A 98 -34.74 32.71 63.26
N GLN A 99 -35.36 32.02 64.23
CA GLN A 99 -35.48 30.56 64.20
C GLN A 99 -36.24 30.05 62.96
N LYS A 100 -37.31 30.75 62.57
CA LYS A 100 -38.08 30.42 61.36
C LYS A 100 -37.23 30.59 60.10
N GLU A 101 -36.52 31.69 59.98
CA GLU A 101 -35.68 31.99 58.81
C GLU A 101 -34.46 31.08 58.70
N LEU A 102 -33.87 30.70 59.83
CA LEU A 102 -32.80 29.69 59.88
C LEU A 102 -33.29 28.35 59.33
N LYS A 103 -34.50 27.92 59.71
CA LYS A 103 -35.09 26.69 59.18
C LYS A 103 -35.28 26.74 57.66
N GLU A 104 -35.79 27.86 57.13
CA GLU A 104 -35.96 28.07 55.69
C GLU A 104 -34.61 28.05 54.94
N TYR A 105 -33.57 28.67 55.52
CA TYR A 105 -32.21 28.64 54.97
C TYR A 105 -31.65 27.22 54.91
N VAL A 106 -31.73 26.46 56.01
CA VAL A 106 -31.20 25.09 56.09
C VAL A 106 -31.90 24.17 55.08
N GLN A 107 -33.23 24.24 54.96
CA GLN A 107 -33.99 23.43 53.99
C GLN A 107 -33.58 23.72 52.53
N LEU A 108 -33.38 25.01 52.19
CA LEU A 108 -32.93 25.40 50.86
C LEU A 108 -31.49 24.92 50.61
N LYS A 109 -30.61 25.04 51.59
CA LYS A 109 -29.22 24.57 51.50
C LYS A 109 -29.13 23.06 51.25
N ASP A 110 -29.92 22.28 51.98
CA ASP A 110 -29.97 20.82 51.80
C ASP A 110 -30.47 20.45 50.40
N THR A 111 -31.51 21.15 49.93
CA THR A 111 -32.05 20.96 48.57
C THR A 111 -30.99 21.24 47.50
N ILE A 112 -30.23 22.32 47.62
CA ILE A 112 -29.14 22.67 46.69
C ILE A 112 -28.05 21.59 46.73
N SER A 113 -27.64 21.17 47.93
CA SER A 113 -26.65 20.11 48.10
C SER A 113 -27.08 18.81 47.41
N ASP A 114 -28.36 18.43 47.50
CA ASP A 114 -28.87 17.21 46.86
C ASP A 114 -28.94 17.33 45.34
N ILE A 115 -29.29 18.51 44.82
CA ILE A 115 -29.21 18.82 43.38
C ILE A 115 -27.77 18.69 42.89
N ASP A 116 -26.81 19.25 43.61
CA ASP A 116 -25.39 19.21 43.24
C ASP A 116 -24.84 17.79 43.25
N LYS A 117 -25.15 17.01 44.29
CA LYS A 117 -24.79 15.58 44.35
C LYS A 117 -25.34 14.82 43.13
N LYS A 118 -26.61 15.05 42.77
CA LYS A 118 -27.23 14.41 41.60
C LYS A 118 -26.56 14.84 40.31
N ASN A 119 -26.25 16.12 40.14
CA ASN A 119 -25.58 16.65 38.95
C ASN A 119 -24.17 16.06 38.79
N ILE A 120 -23.41 15.96 39.89
CA ILE A 120 -22.09 15.33 39.90
C ILE A 120 -22.20 13.85 39.52
N GLN A 121 -23.16 13.10 40.06
CA GLN A 121 -23.37 11.70 39.69
C GLN A 121 -23.70 11.52 38.21
N VAL A 122 -24.58 12.37 37.66
CA VAL A 122 -24.91 12.35 36.23
C VAL A 122 -23.68 12.66 35.38
N SER A 123 -22.91 13.70 35.75
CA SER A 123 -21.67 14.06 35.06
C SER A 123 -20.67 12.91 35.07
N TYR A 124 -20.42 12.30 36.25
CA TYR A 124 -19.53 11.16 36.40
C TYR A 124 -19.99 9.95 35.55
N LYS A 125 -21.29 9.64 35.57
CA LYS A 125 -21.88 8.57 34.74
C LYS A 125 -21.68 8.84 33.24
N ASN A 126 -21.86 10.09 32.81
CA ASN A 126 -21.66 10.47 31.42
C ASN A 126 -20.19 10.35 31.02
N VAL A 127 -19.25 10.74 31.89
CA VAL A 127 -17.81 10.59 31.63
C VAL A 127 -17.39 9.12 31.52
N ILE A 128 -17.90 8.25 32.40
CA ILE A 128 -17.64 6.81 32.28
C ILE A 128 -18.23 6.28 30.98
N LYS A 129 -19.49 6.61 30.68
CA LYS A 129 -20.17 6.15 29.47
C LYS A 129 -19.43 6.57 28.20
N THR A 130 -19.00 7.83 28.11
CA THR A 130 -18.25 8.32 26.94
C THR A 130 -16.89 7.64 26.83
N LYS A 131 -16.21 7.38 27.96
CA LYS A 131 -14.95 6.63 27.98
C LYS A 131 -15.14 5.19 27.51
N ASP A 132 -16.19 4.51 27.96
CA ASP A 132 -16.53 3.15 27.54
C ASP A 132 -16.91 3.08 26.05
N GLU A 133 -17.68 4.05 25.55
CA GLU A 133 -18.02 4.17 24.13
C GLU A 133 -16.77 4.41 23.26
N ASN A 134 -15.84 5.24 23.72
CA ASN A 134 -14.57 5.47 23.03
C ASN A 134 -13.66 4.23 23.03
N LEU A 135 -13.59 3.47 24.13
CA LEU A 135 -12.83 2.21 24.17
C LEU A 135 -13.44 1.17 23.24
N LYS A 136 -14.78 1.05 23.20
CA LYS A 136 -15.49 0.16 22.27
C LYS A 136 -15.28 0.56 20.82
N SER A 137 -15.30 1.85 20.49
CA SER A 137 -15.06 2.31 19.12
C SER A 137 -13.60 2.08 18.69
N GLU A 138 -12.64 2.30 19.58
CA GLU A 138 -11.21 2.05 19.33
C GLU A 138 -10.92 0.55 19.13
N THR A 139 -11.51 -0.31 19.96
CA THR A 139 -11.39 -1.78 19.78
C THR A 139 -12.06 -2.24 18.48
N HIS A 140 -13.24 -1.71 18.15
CA HIS A 140 -13.90 -2.02 16.88
C HIS A 140 -13.07 -1.61 15.66
N THR A 141 -12.48 -0.40 15.65
CA THR A 141 -11.64 0.06 14.52
C THR A 141 -10.39 -0.80 14.39
N LYS A 142 -9.73 -1.16 15.50
CA LYS A 142 -8.59 -2.10 15.52
C LYS A 142 -8.97 -3.49 14.98
N ASN A 143 -10.11 -4.03 15.39
CA ASN A 143 -10.60 -5.34 14.92
C ASN A 143 -10.93 -5.31 13.43
N ILE A 144 -11.55 -4.24 12.93
CA ILE A 144 -11.83 -4.04 11.50
C ILE A 144 -10.53 -4.00 10.70
N LEU A 145 -9.52 -3.26 11.15
CA LEU A 145 -8.21 -3.21 10.50
C LEU A 145 -7.54 -4.59 10.44
N PHE A 146 -7.60 -5.36 11.53
CA PHE A 146 -7.06 -6.73 11.56
C PHE A 146 -7.76 -7.65 10.55
N PHE A 147 -9.09 -7.54 10.42
CA PHE A 147 -9.86 -8.31 9.43
C PHE A 147 -9.43 -7.98 7.99
N TRP A 148 -9.22 -6.70 7.67
CA TRP A 148 -8.69 -6.30 6.36
C TRP A 148 -7.29 -6.83 6.08
N ILE A 149 -6.41 -6.84 7.08
CA ILE A 149 -5.07 -7.43 6.96
C ILE A 149 -5.15 -8.92 6.63
N ILE A 150 -6.02 -9.68 7.31
CA ILE A 150 -6.23 -11.11 7.02
C ILE A 150 -6.73 -11.33 5.59
N ILE A 151 -7.68 -10.52 5.12
CA ILE A 151 -8.19 -10.60 3.75
C ILE A 151 -7.07 -10.35 2.73
N ILE A 152 -6.24 -9.33 2.94
CA ILE A 152 -5.13 -9.01 2.03
C ILE A 152 -4.13 -10.16 1.98
N ILE A 153 -3.80 -10.76 3.13
CA ILE A 153 -2.90 -11.92 3.21
C ILE A 153 -3.51 -13.12 2.46
N ALA A 154 -4.80 -13.40 2.65
CA ALA A 154 -5.50 -14.50 1.97
C ALA A 154 -5.51 -14.30 0.44
N LEU A 155 -5.76 -13.08 -0.04
CA LEU A 155 -5.69 -12.72 -1.45
C LEU A 155 -4.27 -12.87 -2.01
N PHE A 156 -3.26 -12.46 -1.24
CA PHE A 156 -1.85 -12.60 -1.64
C PHE A 156 -1.45 -14.07 -1.77
N VAL A 157 -1.81 -14.91 -0.80
CA VAL A 157 -1.56 -16.35 -0.85
C VAL A 157 -2.31 -17.00 -2.01
N GLY A 158 -3.57 -16.63 -2.24
CA GLY A 158 -4.36 -17.10 -3.39
C GLY A 158 -3.73 -16.72 -4.73
N SER A 159 -3.22 -15.50 -4.84
CA SER A 159 -2.47 -15.02 -6.02
C SER A 159 -1.20 -15.84 -6.25
N LEU A 160 -0.37 -16.06 -5.21
CA LEU A 160 0.82 -16.90 -5.32
C LEU A 160 0.49 -18.34 -5.77
N PHE A 161 -0.57 -18.92 -5.23
CA PHE A 161 -1.03 -20.25 -5.64
C PHE A 161 -1.46 -20.26 -7.12
N PHE A 162 -2.24 -19.26 -7.54
CA PHE A 162 -2.67 -19.10 -8.93
C PHE A 162 -1.47 -18.92 -9.88
N PHE A 163 -0.52 -18.04 -9.54
CA PHE A 163 0.70 -17.81 -10.32
C PHE A 163 1.54 -19.09 -10.44
N LYS A 164 1.75 -19.82 -9.34
CA LYS A 164 2.47 -21.10 -9.37
C LYS A 164 1.79 -22.11 -10.30
N ASN A 165 0.47 -22.20 -10.25
CA ASN A 165 -0.29 -23.13 -11.09
C ASN A 165 -0.27 -22.71 -12.58
N PHE A 166 -0.31 -21.40 -12.84
CA PHE A 166 -0.21 -20.83 -14.18
C PHE A 166 1.17 -21.06 -14.80
N MET A 167 2.24 -20.85 -14.02
CA MET A 167 3.61 -21.10 -14.46
C MET A 167 3.84 -22.57 -14.80
N LYS A 168 3.33 -23.51 -13.98
CA LYS A 168 3.42 -24.95 -14.28
C LYS A 168 2.80 -25.33 -15.63
N LYS A 169 1.65 -24.75 -15.99
CA LYS A 169 1.01 -24.99 -17.30
C LYS A 169 1.90 -24.52 -18.45
N LYS A 170 2.43 -23.29 -18.37
CA LYS A 170 3.34 -22.74 -19.39
C LYS A 170 4.64 -23.54 -19.52
N HIS A 171 5.21 -24.02 -18.41
CA HIS A 171 6.42 -24.85 -18.46
C HIS A 171 6.15 -26.20 -19.12
N LYS A 172 5.03 -26.85 -18.82
CA LYS A 172 4.67 -28.15 -19.42
C LYS A 172 4.53 -28.05 -20.95
N GLU A 173 3.89 -27.00 -21.43
CA GLU A 173 3.72 -26.74 -22.86
C GLU A 173 5.05 -26.47 -23.57
N LYS A 174 5.92 -25.62 -22.97
CA LYS A 174 7.26 -25.36 -23.51
C LYS A 174 8.14 -26.60 -23.55
N VAL A 175 8.13 -27.43 -22.50
CA VAL A 175 8.91 -28.68 -22.44
C VAL A 175 8.47 -29.66 -23.53
N ILE A 176 7.16 -29.79 -23.77
CA ILE A 176 6.63 -30.66 -24.84
C ILE A 176 7.06 -30.17 -26.23
N VAL A 177 7.08 -28.85 -26.46
CA VAL A 177 7.52 -28.28 -27.74
C VAL A 177 9.02 -28.49 -27.96
N ILE A 178 9.83 -28.32 -26.92
CA ILE A 178 11.28 -28.56 -26.99
C ILE A 178 11.57 -30.03 -27.28
N SER A 179 10.91 -30.97 -26.59
CA SER A 179 11.14 -32.40 -26.81
C SER A 179 10.75 -32.85 -28.21
N LYS A 180 9.69 -32.28 -28.80
CA LYS A 180 9.30 -32.56 -30.20
C LYS A 180 10.39 -32.10 -31.18
N LYS A 181 10.89 -30.87 -31.02
CA LYS A 181 11.96 -30.34 -31.88
C LYS A 181 13.26 -31.15 -31.75
N GLU A 182 13.63 -31.57 -30.54
CA GLU A 182 14.78 -32.46 -30.32
C GLU A 182 14.60 -33.81 -31.01
N SER A 183 13.39 -34.40 -30.95
CA SER A 183 13.09 -35.66 -31.63
C SER A 183 13.16 -35.54 -33.15
N GLU A 184 12.67 -34.42 -33.73
CA GLU A 184 12.74 -34.16 -35.17
C GLU A 184 14.18 -33.97 -35.63
N ILE A 185 15.00 -33.23 -34.88
CA ILE A 185 16.43 -33.05 -35.17
C ILE A 185 17.17 -34.39 -35.13
N ASN A 186 16.91 -35.23 -34.12
CA ASN A 186 17.54 -36.55 -34.01
C ASN A 186 17.15 -37.48 -35.17
N ILE A 187 15.89 -37.45 -35.62
CA ILE A 187 15.43 -38.24 -36.78
C ILE A 187 16.07 -37.74 -38.08
N LEU A 188 16.24 -36.43 -38.25
CA LEU A 188 16.90 -35.87 -39.43
C LEU A 188 18.40 -36.20 -39.45
N GLN A 189 19.08 -36.06 -38.31
CA GLN A 189 20.49 -36.41 -38.17
C GLN A 189 20.73 -37.90 -38.44
N SER A 190 19.86 -38.80 -37.95
CA SER A 190 20.00 -40.23 -38.22
C SER A 190 19.84 -40.55 -39.71
N LYS A 191 18.87 -39.93 -40.39
CA LYS A 191 18.68 -40.09 -41.84
C LYS A 191 19.89 -39.61 -42.64
N ILE A 192 20.45 -38.45 -42.29
CA ILE A 192 21.65 -37.91 -42.94
C ILE A 192 22.84 -38.86 -42.74
N ASN A 193 23.04 -39.36 -41.52
CA ASN A 193 24.13 -40.30 -41.23
C ASN A 193 23.97 -41.60 -42.02
N THR A 194 22.77 -42.18 -42.09
CA THR A 194 22.52 -43.40 -42.87
C THR A 194 22.78 -43.21 -44.37
N ALA A 195 22.36 -42.08 -44.94
CA ALA A 195 22.59 -41.78 -46.35
C ALA A 195 24.09 -41.58 -46.66
N PHE A 196 24.82 -40.90 -45.76
CA PHE A 196 26.26 -40.73 -45.88
C PHE A 196 27.01 -42.06 -45.76
N GLU A 197 26.65 -42.90 -44.79
CA GLU A 197 27.24 -44.24 -44.60
C GLU A 197 27.04 -45.12 -45.83
N GLU A 198 25.83 -45.12 -46.41
CA GLU A 198 25.50 -45.89 -47.60
C GLU A 198 26.33 -45.46 -48.82
N VAL A 199 26.39 -44.15 -49.10
CA VAL A 199 27.20 -43.60 -50.20
C VAL A 199 28.69 -43.91 -50.01
N THR A 200 29.18 -43.79 -48.77
CA THR A 200 30.57 -44.08 -48.41
C THR A 200 30.90 -45.57 -48.63
N LEU A 201 29.98 -46.47 -48.27
CA LEU A 201 30.15 -47.91 -48.48
C LEU A 201 30.20 -48.27 -49.97
N LEU A 202 29.30 -47.69 -50.77
CA LEU A 202 29.29 -47.88 -52.22
C LEU A 202 30.58 -47.37 -52.88
N ALA A 203 31.13 -46.27 -52.38
CA ALA A 203 32.42 -45.74 -52.81
C ALA A 203 33.57 -46.72 -52.50
N LYS A 204 33.65 -47.20 -51.26
CA LYS A 204 34.71 -48.13 -50.81
C LYS A 204 34.70 -49.45 -51.57
N THR A 205 33.52 -49.93 -51.94
CA THR A 205 33.33 -51.17 -52.70
C THR A 205 33.42 -50.98 -54.22
N ASN A 206 33.66 -49.74 -54.70
CA ASN A 206 33.69 -49.37 -56.11
C ASN A 206 32.46 -49.88 -56.87
N SER A 207 31.29 -49.76 -56.24
CA SER A 207 30.02 -50.20 -56.81
C SER A 207 29.66 -49.36 -58.04
N PRO A 208 29.12 -49.97 -59.11
CA PRO A 208 28.59 -49.24 -60.27
C PRO A 208 27.54 -48.19 -59.90
N ASN A 209 26.82 -48.42 -58.79
CA ASN A 209 25.75 -47.53 -58.31
C ASN A 209 26.26 -46.38 -57.44
N PHE A 210 27.56 -46.33 -57.13
CA PHE A 210 28.14 -45.29 -56.27
C PHE A 210 27.78 -43.88 -56.74
N PHE A 211 28.03 -43.57 -58.01
CA PHE A 211 27.84 -42.22 -58.51
C PHE A 211 26.35 -41.83 -58.57
N ILE A 212 25.48 -42.77 -58.92
CA ILE A 212 24.02 -42.55 -58.94
C ILE A 212 23.52 -42.25 -57.53
N ARG A 213 23.90 -43.08 -56.54
CA ARG A 213 23.49 -42.87 -55.15
C ARG A 213 24.08 -41.57 -54.57
N PHE A 214 25.30 -41.24 -54.95
CA PHE A 214 25.92 -39.97 -54.58
C PHE A 214 25.13 -38.77 -55.13
N GLN A 215 24.64 -38.82 -56.37
CA GLN A 215 23.81 -37.76 -56.96
C GLN A 215 22.46 -37.62 -56.25
N GLU A 216 21.86 -38.71 -55.80
CA GLU A 216 20.62 -38.67 -55.01
C GLU A 216 20.82 -38.02 -53.65
N VAL A 217 21.96 -38.27 -53.00
CA VAL A 217 22.28 -37.72 -51.66
C VAL A 217 22.83 -36.30 -51.74
N TYR A 218 23.56 -35.96 -52.80
CA TYR A 218 24.19 -34.65 -53.02
C TYR A 218 23.87 -34.06 -54.42
N PRO A 219 22.59 -33.82 -54.75
CA PRO A 219 22.19 -33.35 -56.08
C PRO A 219 22.81 -31.99 -56.42
N GLU A 220 22.79 -31.06 -55.46
CA GLU A 220 23.32 -29.70 -55.61
C GLU A 220 24.82 -29.69 -55.93
N PHE A 221 25.59 -30.64 -55.40
CA PHE A 221 27.02 -30.74 -55.70
C PHE A 221 27.26 -30.97 -57.19
N THR A 222 26.51 -31.91 -57.79
CA THR A 222 26.68 -32.18 -59.21
C THR A 222 26.19 -31.05 -60.10
N LYS A 223 25.12 -30.36 -59.70
CA LYS A 223 24.61 -29.18 -60.39
C LYS A 223 25.64 -28.05 -60.42
N ILE A 224 26.21 -27.70 -59.27
CA ILE A 224 27.24 -26.66 -59.14
C ILE A 224 28.47 -27.00 -60.00
N LEU A 225 28.93 -28.25 -59.98
CA LEU A 225 30.08 -28.64 -60.80
C LEU A 225 29.81 -28.56 -62.29
N GLN A 226 28.58 -28.86 -62.72
CA GLN A 226 28.17 -28.73 -64.12
C GLN A 226 28.00 -27.27 -64.54
N GLU A 227 27.60 -26.38 -63.65
CA GLU A 227 27.57 -24.93 -63.92
C GLU A 227 28.98 -24.35 -64.09
N ILE A 228 29.95 -24.78 -63.26
CA ILE A 228 31.36 -24.34 -63.35
C ILE A 228 32.03 -24.89 -64.62
N ASN A 229 31.78 -26.16 -64.96
CA ASN A 229 32.33 -26.78 -66.15
C ASN A 229 31.37 -27.81 -66.76
N PRO A 230 30.53 -27.40 -67.73
CA PRO A 230 29.56 -28.28 -68.38
C PRO A 230 30.18 -29.46 -69.15
N GLY A 231 31.48 -29.40 -69.45
CA GLY A 231 32.21 -30.43 -70.21
C GLY A 231 32.78 -31.57 -69.38
N LEU A 232 32.51 -31.62 -68.07
CA LEU A 232 33.00 -32.69 -67.19
C LEU A 232 32.35 -34.03 -67.55
N ARG A 233 33.19 -35.04 -67.80
CA ARG A 233 32.71 -36.41 -68.08
C ARG A 233 32.19 -37.04 -66.79
N THR A 234 31.30 -38.03 -66.89
CA THR A 234 30.82 -38.80 -65.73
C THR A 234 31.97 -39.35 -64.88
N SER A 235 32.99 -39.92 -65.52
CA SER A 235 34.18 -40.44 -64.82
C SER A 235 35.01 -39.39 -64.08
N GLU A 236 34.88 -38.13 -64.44
CA GLU A 236 35.49 -36.97 -63.80
C GLU A 236 34.64 -36.51 -62.61
N LEU A 237 33.33 -36.42 -62.79
CA LEU A 237 32.38 -36.14 -61.72
C LEU A 237 32.42 -37.21 -60.62
N THR A 238 32.58 -38.49 -60.98
CA THR A 238 32.77 -39.58 -60.02
C THR A 238 34.05 -39.37 -59.19
N LEU A 239 35.14 -38.90 -59.81
CA LEU A 239 36.39 -38.61 -59.08
C LEU A 239 36.26 -37.38 -58.16
N CYS A 240 35.46 -36.39 -58.57
CA CYS A 240 35.07 -35.28 -57.70
C CYS A 240 34.25 -35.78 -56.50
N ALA A 241 33.29 -36.68 -56.71
CA ALA A 241 32.48 -37.28 -55.64
C ALA A 241 33.35 -38.02 -54.61
N TYR A 242 34.30 -38.85 -55.05
CA TYR A 242 35.28 -39.48 -54.16
C TYR A 242 36.08 -38.45 -53.33
N THR A 243 36.48 -37.34 -53.97
CA THR A 243 37.25 -36.29 -53.29
C THR A 243 36.40 -35.47 -52.32
N PHE A 244 35.12 -35.23 -52.64
CA PHE A 244 34.15 -34.55 -51.78
C PHE A 244 33.86 -35.33 -50.49
N LEU A 245 33.71 -36.66 -50.62
CA LEU A 245 33.58 -37.57 -49.48
C LEU A 245 34.83 -37.64 -48.60
N GLY A 246 35.94 -37.02 -49.01
CA GLY A 246 37.17 -36.90 -48.22
C GLY A 246 38.17 -38.04 -48.43
N PHE A 247 37.96 -38.92 -49.40
CA PHE A 247 38.91 -39.98 -49.70
C PHE A 247 40.23 -39.42 -50.25
N ASN A 248 41.34 -39.94 -49.73
CA ASN A 248 42.66 -39.51 -50.17
C ASN A 248 43.05 -40.23 -51.49
N THR A 249 44.12 -39.78 -52.14
CA THR A 249 44.54 -40.35 -53.43
C THR A 249 44.92 -41.83 -53.37
N LYS A 250 45.40 -42.33 -52.21
CA LYS A 250 45.71 -43.75 -51.99
C LYS A 250 44.41 -44.54 -51.87
N ASP A 251 43.48 -44.10 -51.04
CA ASP A 251 42.19 -44.76 -50.84
C ASP A 251 41.42 -44.90 -52.17
N ILE A 252 41.38 -43.84 -52.98
CA ILE A 252 40.69 -43.86 -54.29
C ILE A 252 41.39 -44.84 -55.25
N ALA A 253 42.72 -44.89 -55.22
CA ALA A 253 43.49 -45.82 -56.03
C ALA A 253 43.18 -47.28 -55.64
N ASP A 254 43.13 -47.54 -54.33
CA ASP A 254 42.81 -48.85 -53.76
C ASP A 254 41.37 -49.27 -54.09
N TYR A 255 40.37 -48.41 -53.88
CA TYR A 255 38.97 -48.72 -54.18
C TYR A 255 38.75 -48.93 -55.68
N THR A 256 39.32 -48.08 -56.54
CA THR A 256 39.07 -48.13 -57.99
C THR A 256 39.99 -49.07 -58.75
N PHE A 257 40.86 -49.81 -58.07
CA PHE A 257 41.87 -50.70 -58.64
C PHE A 257 42.76 -49.99 -59.70
N LYS A 258 43.19 -48.76 -59.40
CA LYS A 258 44.03 -47.93 -60.26
C LYS A 258 45.33 -47.59 -59.56
N SER A 259 46.38 -47.28 -60.33
CA SER A 259 47.62 -46.80 -59.70
C SER A 259 47.42 -45.43 -59.03
N VAL A 260 48.10 -45.20 -57.90
CA VAL A 260 48.12 -43.91 -57.21
C VAL A 260 48.54 -42.78 -58.16
N ASN A 261 49.47 -43.05 -59.09
CA ASN A 261 49.92 -42.07 -60.07
C ASN A 261 48.81 -41.70 -61.08
N THR A 262 48.02 -42.67 -61.50
CA THR A 262 46.86 -42.45 -62.37
C THR A 262 45.84 -41.54 -61.69
N ILE A 263 45.49 -41.79 -60.42
CA ILE A 263 44.55 -40.95 -59.68
C ILE A 263 45.12 -39.54 -59.47
N ARG A 264 46.40 -39.42 -59.11
CA ARG A 264 47.08 -38.12 -58.95
C ARG A 264 47.02 -37.29 -60.23
N ASN A 265 47.36 -37.88 -61.37
CA ASN A 265 47.32 -37.20 -62.66
C ASN A 265 45.90 -36.76 -63.02
N ARG A 266 44.89 -37.63 -62.79
CA ARG A 266 43.49 -37.27 -63.03
C ARG A 266 43.01 -36.15 -62.10
N LYS A 267 43.38 -36.15 -60.82
CA LYS A 267 43.09 -35.04 -59.89
C LYS A 267 43.77 -33.75 -60.33
N TYR A 268 45.00 -33.81 -60.79
CA TYR A 268 45.72 -32.64 -61.31
C TYR A 268 45.04 -32.07 -62.57
N SER A 269 44.62 -32.92 -63.50
CA SER A 269 43.85 -32.50 -64.68
C SER A 269 42.51 -31.87 -64.30
N LEU A 270 41.79 -32.43 -63.32
CA LEU A 270 40.55 -31.84 -62.79
C LEU A 270 40.80 -30.48 -62.17
N ARG A 271 41.88 -30.35 -61.41
CA ARG A 271 42.31 -29.10 -60.80
C ARG A 271 42.48 -27.99 -61.84
N LYS A 272 43.17 -28.29 -62.94
CA LYS A 272 43.37 -27.36 -64.06
C LYS A 272 42.06 -27.02 -64.76
N LYS A 273 41.19 -28.01 -65.01
CA LYS A 273 39.90 -27.81 -65.68
C LYS A 273 38.91 -26.94 -64.91
N MET A 274 38.98 -26.95 -63.58
CA MET A 274 38.12 -26.17 -62.68
C MET A 274 38.83 -24.96 -62.07
N ASN A 275 40.05 -24.65 -62.52
CA ASN A 275 40.87 -23.54 -62.04
C ASN A 275 41.03 -23.49 -60.50
N ILE A 276 41.21 -24.65 -59.86
CA ILE A 276 41.32 -24.75 -58.39
C ILE A 276 42.74 -24.35 -57.95
N PRO A 277 42.92 -23.34 -57.07
CA PRO A 277 44.24 -22.85 -56.64
C PRO A 277 45.12 -23.97 -56.06
N THR A 278 46.41 -24.04 -56.41
CA THR A 278 47.30 -25.17 -56.04
C THR A 278 47.44 -25.39 -54.53
N GLU A 279 47.38 -24.31 -53.74
CA GLU A 279 47.57 -24.31 -52.29
C GLU A 279 46.38 -24.87 -51.51
N GLU A 280 45.19 -24.95 -52.12
CA GLU A 280 43.98 -25.37 -51.42
C GLU A 280 43.77 -26.89 -51.47
N ASN A 281 43.17 -27.52 -50.46
CA ASN A 281 42.78 -28.92 -50.61
C ASN A 281 41.53 -29.01 -51.51
N MET A 282 41.58 -29.77 -52.61
CA MET A 282 40.45 -29.93 -53.54
C MET A 282 39.15 -30.37 -52.86
N GLY A 283 39.21 -31.22 -51.84
CA GLY A 283 38.03 -31.64 -51.06
C GLY A 283 37.47 -30.52 -50.19
N LEU A 284 38.34 -29.69 -49.59
CA LEU A 284 37.91 -28.51 -48.83
C LEU A 284 37.29 -27.45 -49.75
N TRP A 285 37.89 -27.22 -50.92
CA TRP A 285 37.34 -26.31 -51.94
C TRP A 285 35.92 -26.70 -52.34
N PHE A 286 35.68 -27.99 -52.59
CA PHE A 286 34.34 -28.51 -52.87
C PHE A 286 33.34 -28.27 -51.73
N ARG A 287 33.76 -28.47 -50.47
CA ARG A 287 32.89 -28.20 -49.30
C ARG A 287 32.58 -26.71 -49.15
N LYS A 288 33.56 -25.85 -49.39
CA LYS A 288 33.39 -24.39 -49.39
C LYS A 288 32.37 -23.95 -50.44
N LEU A 289 32.48 -24.48 -51.66
CA LEU A 289 31.51 -24.25 -52.74
C LEU A 289 30.08 -24.64 -52.39
N MET A 290 29.89 -25.73 -51.64
CA MET A 290 28.58 -26.15 -51.18
C MET A 290 27.99 -25.21 -50.12
N ASN A 291 28.84 -24.66 -49.25
CA ASN A 291 28.42 -23.74 -48.19
C ASN A 291 28.12 -22.33 -48.70
N GLU A 292 28.82 -21.85 -49.73
CA GLU A 292 28.61 -20.52 -50.32
C GLU A 292 27.33 -20.44 -51.16
N ASN A 293 26.89 -21.54 -51.76
CA ASN A 293 25.67 -21.63 -52.57
C ASN A 293 24.42 -22.09 -51.79
N SER A 294 24.53 -22.29 -50.47
CA SER A 294 23.40 -22.65 -49.59
C SER A 294 22.85 -21.47 -48.78
N ILE A 295 23.21 -20.23 -49.18
CA ILE A 295 22.70 -18.95 -48.66
C ILE A 295 21.81 -18.29 -49.72
#